data_AF-A0A917LDV8-F1
#
_entry.id   AF-A0A917LDV8-F1
#
_cell.length_a   1.000
_cell.length_b   1.000
_cell.length_c   1.000
_cell.angle_alpha   90.00
_cell.angle_beta   90.00
_cell.angle_gamma   90.00
#
_symmetry.space_group_name_H-M   'P 1'
#
loop_
_entity.id
_entity.type
_entity.pdbx_description
1 polymer ?
#
loop_
_entity_poly.entity_id
_entity_poly.type
_entity_poly.pdbx_seq_one_letter_code
_entity_poly.pdbx_strand_id
1 'polypeptide(L)'
;MKRRFQCPVETKKMLVVEVLSGYRTEVVARKHGLSPKTLGNWVRQYQDEVNDLMVKKEKDAKQLQQDAAQFHELQKKYDEAVKLLGEKEVENRMLRDLVKKKYPDWK
;
A
#
# COMPACT_ATOMS: atom_id res chain seq x y z
N MET A 1 -16.36 -4.83 -45.41
CA MET A 1 -16.94 -4.26 -44.17
C MET A 1 -15.81 -3.69 -43.31
N LYS A 2 -15.85 -2.41 -42.94
CA LYS A 2 -14.85 -1.84 -42.01
C LYS A 2 -15.07 -2.48 -40.63
N ARG A 3 -14.04 -3.14 -40.09
CA ARG A 3 -14.12 -3.74 -38.74
C ARG A 3 -14.44 -2.61 -37.76
N ARG A 4 -15.50 -2.78 -36.95
CA ARG A 4 -15.79 -1.84 -35.86
C ARG A 4 -14.55 -1.78 -34.97
N PHE A 5 -14.10 -0.58 -34.63
CA PHE A 5 -12.99 -0.40 -33.69
C PHE A 5 -13.31 -1.13 -32.39
N GLN A 6 -12.63 -2.26 -32.17
CA GLN A 6 -12.90 -3.16 -31.05
C GLN A 6 -11.92 -2.81 -29.94
N CYS A 7 -12.32 -1.84 -29.12
CA CYS A 7 -11.56 -1.48 -27.94
C CYS A 7 -11.66 -2.61 -26.90
N PRO A 8 -10.53 -3.11 -26.35
CA PRO A 8 -10.53 -4.07 -25.25
C PRO A 8 -11.35 -3.55 -24.07
N VAL A 9 -12.01 -4.45 -23.34
CA VAL A 9 -12.87 -4.07 -22.19
C VAL A 9 -12.05 -3.37 -21.12
N GLU A 10 -10.80 -3.79 -20.88
CA GLU A 10 -9.88 -3.16 -19.94
C GLU A 10 -9.60 -1.70 -20.30
N THR A 11 -9.32 -1.42 -21.57
CA THR A 11 -9.05 -0.06 -22.05
C THR A 11 -10.28 0.84 -21.87
N LYS A 12 -11.50 0.31 -22.06
CA LYS A 12 -12.74 1.06 -21.77
C LYS A 12 -12.83 1.40 -20.28
N LYS A 13 -12.58 0.43 -19.40
CA LYS A 13 -12.61 0.63 -17.94
C LYS A 13 -11.57 1.65 -17.50
N MET A 14 -10.36 1.65 -18.08
CA MET A 14 -9.33 2.65 -17.80
C MET A 14 -9.76 4.08 -18.17
N LEU A 15 -10.45 4.25 -19.30
CA LEU A 15 -10.95 5.57 -19.70
C LEU A 15 -12.08 6.04 -18.78
N VAL A 16 -12.94 5.11 -18.33
CA VAL A 16 -13.97 5.41 -17.33
C VAL A 16 -13.35 5.78 -15.99
N VAL A 17 -12.27 5.10 -15.57
CA VAL A 17 -11.46 5.46 -14.40
C VAL A 17 -10.99 6.92 -14.51
N GLU A 18 -10.37 7.30 -15.63
CA GLU A 18 -9.87 8.67 -15.83
C GLU A 18 -11.01 9.70 -15.72
N VAL A 19 -12.19 9.41 -16.28
CA VAL A 19 -13.35 10.32 -16.14
C VAL A 19 -13.85 10.39 -14.68
N LEU A 20 -13.98 9.24 -14.00
CA LEU A 20 -14.44 9.19 -12.60
C LEU A 20 -13.45 9.81 -11.62
N SER A 21 -12.16 9.82 -11.94
CA SER A 21 -11.13 10.55 -11.19
C SER A 21 -11.24 12.09 -11.31
N GLY A 22 -12.20 12.61 -12.07
CA GLY A 22 -12.52 14.04 -12.14
C GLY A 22 -12.13 14.73 -13.45
N TYR A 23 -11.63 14.00 -14.45
CA TYR A 23 -11.30 14.58 -15.74
C TYR A 23 -12.55 14.77 -16.61
N ARG A 24 -12.60 15.87 -17.38
CA ARG A 24 -13.73 16.15 -18.29
C ARG A 24 -13.80 15.11 -19.40
N THR A 25 -14.98 14.51 -19.57
CA THR A 25 -15.26 13.46 -20.56
C THR A 25 -14.84 13.87 -21.98
N GLU A 26 -15.06 15.13 -22.38
CA GLU A 26 -14.72 15.61 -23.72
C GLU A 26 -13.21 15.66 -23.96
N VAL A 27 -12.43 15.96 -22.92
CA VAL A 27 -10.98 16.07 -23.01
C VAL A 27 -10.37 14.67 -23.12
N VAL A 28 -10.80 13.75 -22.25
CA VAL A 28 -10.37 12.34 -22.28
C VAL A 28 -10.76 11.70 -23.61
N ALA A 29 -11.98 11.92 -24.09
CA ALA A 29 -12.43 11.37 -25.37
C ALA A 29 -11.55 11.87 -26.53
N ARG A 30 -11.28 13.18 -26.62
CA ARG A 30 -10.43 13.75 -27.69
C ARG A 30 -8.99 13.23 -27.65
N LYS A 31 -8.40 13.14 -26.45
CA LYS A 31 -7.04 12.62 -26.22
C LYS A 31 -6.89 11.19 -26.75
N HIS A 32 -7.95 10.39 -26.67
CA HIS A 32 -7.97 9.00 -27.12
C HIS A 32 -8.64 8.79 -28.49
N GLY A 33 -8.93 9.86 -29.24
CA GLY A 33 -9.53 9.78 -30.58
C GLY A 33 -10.97 9.23 -30.59
N LEU A 34 -11.69 9.37 -29.48
CA LEU A 34 -13.05 8.88 -29.28
C LEU A 34 -14.07 10.01 -29.34
N SER A 35 -15.30 9.67 -29.72
CA SER A 35 -16.44 10.57 -29.58
C SER A 35 -16.79 10.72 -28.09
N PRO A 36 -17.02 11.94 -27.58
CA PRO A 36 -17.47 12.16 -26.20
C PRO A 36 -18.74 11.38 -25.85
N LYS A 37 -19.65 11.20 -26.83
CA LYS A 37 -20.87 10.42 -26.67
C LYS A 37 -20.58 8.93 -26.42
N THR A 38 -19.57 8.38 -27.09
CA THR A 38 -19.14 6.99 -26.90
C THR A 38 -18.55 6.80 -25.50
N LEU A 39 -17.69 7.72 -25.05
CA LEU A 39 -17.11 7.64 -23.72
C LEU A 39 -18.18 7.83 -22.63
N GLY A 40 -19.11 8.77 -22.79
CA GLY A 40 -20.22 8.96 -21.86
C GLY A 40 -21.13 7.72 -21.73
N ASN A 41 -21.35 6.98 -22.81
CA ASN A 41 -22.08 5.70 -22.75
C ASN A 41 -21.30 4.63 -21.97
N TRP A 42 -19.98 4.57 -22.14
CA TRP A 42 -19.15 3.63 -21.38
C TRP A 42 -19.10 3.97 -19.89
N VAL A 43 -19.06 5.27 -19.55
CA VAL A 43 -19.17 5.69 -18.15
C VAL A 43 -20.45 5.14 -17.54
N ARG A 44 -21.61 5.34 -18.17
CA ARG A 44 -22.88 4.79 -17.66
C ARG A 44 -22.91 3.26 -17.55
N GLN A 45 -22.21 2.56 -18.44
CA GLN A 45 -22.19 1.09 -18.46
C GLN A 45 -21.25 0.48 -17.40
N TYR A 46 -20.13 1.13 -17.14
CA TYR A 46 -19.06 0.57 -16.30
C TYR A 46 -18.84 1.35 -15.01
N GLN A 47 -19.61 2.40 -14.74
CA GLN A 47 -19.43 3.25 -13.56
C GLN A 47 -19.49 2.43 -12.28
N ASP A 48 -20.50 1.60 -12.09
CA ASP A 48 -20.66 0.83 -10.85
C ASP A 48 -19.50 -0.17 -10.65
N GLU A 49 -19.17 -0.95 -11.69
CA GLU A 49 -18.05 -1.89 -11.66
C GLU A 49 -16.71 -1.20 -11.38
N VAL A 50 -16.47 -0.04 -11.98
CA VAL A 50 -15.22 0.71 -11.79
C VAL A 50 -15.18 1.36 -10.41
N ASN A 51 -16.30 1.86 -9.91
CA ASN A 51 -16.40 2.49 -8.61
C ASN A 51 -16.12 1.49 -7.49
N ASP A 52 -16.67 0.26 -7.58
CA ASP A 52 -16.37 -0.81 -6.63
C ASP A 52 -14.89 -1.19 -6.61
N LEU A 53 -14.26 -1.27 -7.79
CA LEU A 53 -12.83 -1.53 -7.92
C LEU A 53 -11.97 -0.38 -7.37
N MET A 54 -12.39 0.87 -7.56
CA MET A 54 -11.71 2.04 -7.00
C MET A 54 -11.78 2.05 -5.48
N VAL A 55 -12.98 1.86 -4.91
CA VAL A 55 -13.18 1.81 -3.45
C VAL A 55 -12.34 0.69 -2.83
N LYS A 56 -12.29 -0.48 -3.47
CA LYS A 56 -11.45 -1.59 -3.00
C LYS A 56 -9.97 -1.21 -3.01
N LYS A 57 -9.48 -0.63 -4.11
CA LYS A 57 -8.08 -0.17 -4.21
C LYS A 57 -7.73 0.91 -3.20
N GLU A 58 -8.64 1.86 -2.94
CA GLU A 58 -8.43 2.87 -1.90
C GLU A 58 -8.36 2.26 -0.50
N LYS A 59 -9.21 1.28 -0.22
CA LYS A 59 -9.18 0.56 1.05
C LYS A 59 -7.87 -0.21 1.22
N ASP A 60 -7.44 -0.93 0.19
CA ASP A 60 -6.19 -1.69 0.20
C ASP A 60 -4.98 -0.75 0.35
N ALA A 61 -4.97 0.41 -0.31
CA ALA A 61 -3.91 1.41 -0.17
C ALA A 61 -3.85 2.01 1.25
N LYS A 62 -5.02 2.30 1.85
CA LYS A 62 -5.10 2.77 3.24
C LYS A 62 -4.60 1.71 4.22
N GLN A 63 -4.96 0.45 4.01
CA GLN A 63 -4.49 -0.66 4.83
C GLN A 63 -2.96 -0.80 4.74
N LEU A 64 -2.40 -0.79 3.52
CA LEU A 64 -0.96 -0.86 3.30
C LEU A 64 -0.21 0.28 4.03
N GLN A 65 -0.77 1.50 4.01
CA GLN A 65 -0.19 2.64 4.70
C GLN A 65 -0.23 2.47 6.22
N GLN A 66 -1.33 1.94 6.76
CA GLN A 66 -1.45 1.63 8.19
C GLN A 66 -0.46 0.53 8.61
N ASP A 67 -0.36 -0.54 7.83
CA ASP A 67 0.55 -1.65 8.08
C ASP A 67 2.01 -1.18 8.05
N ALA A 68 2.37 -0.29 7.10
CA ALA A 68 3.70 0.30 7.03
C ALA A 68 4.02 1.17 8.27
N ALA A 69 3.05 1.93 8.77
CA ALA A 69 3.21 2.71 9.99
C ALA A 69 3.40 1.81 11.22
N GLN A 70 2.59 0.75 11.34
CA GLN A 70 2.72 -0.24 12.41
C GLN A 70 4.06 -0.97 12.36
N PHE A 71 4.53 -1.32 11.17
CA PHE A 71 5.83 -1.96 10.98
C PHE A 71 6.97 -1.06 11.47
N HIS A 72 6.92 0.24 11.14
CA HIS A 72 7.93 1.19 11.60
C HIS A 72 7.92 1.36 13.13
N GLU A 73 6.75 1.39 13.76
CA GLU A 73 6.63 1.42 15.22
C GLU A 73 7.18 0.14 15.86
N LEU A 74 6.87 -1.02 15.28
CA LEU A 74 7.37 -2.31 15.76
C LEU A 74 8.89 -2.40 15.64
N GLN A 75 9.46 -1.90 14.54
CA GLN A 75 10.91 -1.83 14.34
C GLN A 75 11.59 -0.98 15.43
N LYS A 76 11.03 0.19 15.77
CA LYS A 76 11.54 1.03 16.87
C LYS A 76 11.53 0.30 18.20
N LYS A 77 10.40 -0.33 18.55
CA LYS A 77 10.28 -1.12 19.79
C LYS A 77 11.27 -2.27 19.85
N TYR A 78 11.53 -2.92 18.72
CA TYR A 78 12.52 -3.98 18.62
C TYR A 78 13.93 -3.45 18.85
N ASP A 79 14.32 -2.36 18.19
CA ASP A 79 15.66 -1.77 18.35
C ASP A 79 15.90 -1.29 19.80
N GLU A 80 14.88 -0.72 20.44
CA GLU A 80 14.92 -0.34 21.86
C GLU A 80 15.07 -1.56 22.77
N ALA A 81 14.30 -2.63 22.54
CA ALA A 81 14.39 -3.85 23.32
C ALA A 81 15.77 -4.53 23.19
N VAL A 82 16.35 -4.55 21.98
CA VAL A 82 17.68 -5.12 21.73
C VAL A 82 18.76 -4.33 22.47
N LYS A 83 18.67 -2.99 22.50
CA LYS A 83 19.61 -2.16 23.27
C LYS A 83 19.53 -2.45 24.76
N LEU A 84 18.32 -2.46 25.33
CA LEU A 84 18.10 -2.76 26.74
C LEU A 84 18.60 -4.17 27.11
N LEU A 85 18.40 -5.15 26.22
CA LEU A 85 18.91 -6.49 26.41
C LEU A 85 20.45 -6.51 26.47
N GLY A 86 21.11 -5.80 25.55
CA GLY A 86 22.57 -5.69 25.54
C GLY A 86 23.13 -5.05 26.81
N GLU A 87 22.48 -3.99 27.31
CA GLU A 87 22.84 -3.35 28.59
C GLU A 87 22.73 -4.35 29.76
N LYS A 88 21.65 -5.14 29.79
CA LYS A 88 21.43 -6.17 30.82
C LYS A 88 22.43 -7.33 30.73
N GLU A 89 22.84 -7.72 29.54
CA GLU A 89 23.88 -8.75 29.36
C GLU A 89 25.25 -8.27 29.84
N VAL A 90 25.58 -6.99 29.66
CA VAL A 90 26.82 -6.40 30.20
C VAL A 90 26.76 -6.33 31.72
N GLU A 91 25.66 -5.86 32.29
CA GLU A 91 25.42 -5.85 33.74
C GLU A 91 25.55 -7.27 34.33
N ASN A 92 24.91 -8.27 33.71
CA ASN A 92 24.95 -9.65 34.17
C ASN A 92 26.38 -10.22 34.15
N ARG A 93 27.16 -9.91 33.11
CA ARG A 93 28.57 -10.32 33.02
C ARG A 93 29.40 -9.71 34.15
N MET A 94 29.28 -8.40 34.38
CA MET A 94 29.99 -7.73 35.47
C MET A 94 29.61 -8.32 36.84
N LEU A 95 28.33 -8.57 37.08
CA LEU A 95 27.85 -9.18 38.32
C LEU A 95 28.40 -10.60 38.51
N ARG A 96 28.42 -11.42 37.46
CA ARG A 96 29.03 -12.77 37.49
C ARG A 96 30.52 -12.72 37.81
N ASP A 97 31.24 -11.76 37.25
CA ASP A 97 32.67 -11.60 37.50
C ASP A 97 32.95 -11.15 38.93
N LEU A 98 32.16 -10.23 39.47
CA LEU A 98 32.23 -9.81 40.88
C LEU A 98 31.97 -10.98 41.83
N VAL A 99 30.96 -11.78 41.50
CA VAL A 99 30.60 -12.99 42.22
C VAL A 99 31.76 -13.99 42.25
N LYS A 100 32.32 -14.32 41.09
CA LYS A 100 33.46 -15.26 40.98
C LYS A 100 34.70 -14.76 41.72
N LYS A 101 34.94 -13.44 41.68
CA LYS A 101 36.05 -12.81 42.41
C LYS A 101 35.91 -12.99 43.93
N LYS A 102 34.67 -12.90 44.44
CA LYS A 102 34.37 -13.06 45.88
C LYS A 102 34.30 -14.52 46.30
N TYR A 103 33.82 -15.40 45.42
CA TYR A 103 33.62 -16.82 45.65
C TYR A 103 34.19 -17.64 44.47
N PRO A 104 35.48 -18.01 44.52
CA PRO A 104 36.15 -18.71 43.43
C PRO A 104 35.54 -20.07 43.08
N ASP A 105 34.89 -20.71 44.07
CA ASP A 105 34.26 -22.02 43.94
C ASP A 105 32.78 -21.95 43.49
N TRP A 106 32.27 -20.75 43.21
CA TRP A 106 30.91 -20.56 42.70
C TRP A 106 30.80 -21.11 41.25
N LYS A 107 29.93 -22.11 41.05
CA LYS A 107 29.58 -22.69 39.73
C LYS A 107 28.64 -21.83 38.89
#